data_AF-A0A820J3I2-F1
#
_entry.id   AF-A0A820J3I2-F1
#
_cell.length_a   1.000
_cell.length_b   1.000
_cell.length_c   1.000
_cell.angle_alpha   90.00
_cell.angle_beta   90.00
_cell.angle_gamma   90.00
#
_symmetry.space_group_name_H-M   'P 1'
#
loop_
_entity.id
_entity.type
_entity.pdbx_description
1 polymer ?
#
loop_
_entity_poly.entity_id
_entity_poly.type
_entity_poly.pdbx_seq_one_letter_code
_entity_poly.pdbx_strand_id
1 'polypeptide(L)'
;VSSTGSVTWANIEWLRKLTQLPIICKGILSPIDAEVAIKYGANGIIVRSTFNHGGRLTDTAPPAIQCLEDVVSAVDGRAEGKFVLMTIEKNLTDF
;
A
#
# COMPACT_ATOMS: atom_id res chain seq x y z
N VAL A 1 30.19 5.27 -0.60
CA VAL A 1 29.13 6.16 -1.11
C VAL A 1 27.79 5.62 -0.64
N SER A 2 26.90 6.48 -0.15
CA SER A 2 25.80 6.25 0.83
C SER A 2 24.95 4.98 0.66
N SER A 3 24.68 4.32 1.80
CA SER A 3 23.67 3.26 1.97
C SER A 3 22.31 3.68 1.40
N THR A 4 21.77 2.86 0.52
CA THR A 4 20.46 3.01 -0.13
C THR A 4 19.35 3.13 0.93
N GLY A 5 18.58 4.22 0.87
CA GLY A 5 17.48 4.50 1.81
C GLY A 5 16.38 3.44 1.73
N SER A 6 16.37 2.52 2.69
CA SER A 6 15.28 1.56 2.85
C SER A 6 14.05 2.29 3.39
N VAL A 7 12.92 2.15 2.69
CA VAL A 7 11.61 2.58 3.20
C VAL A 7 11.21 1.62 4.31
N THR A 8 10.92 2.17 5.48
CA THR A 8 10.48 1.45 6.68
C THR A 8 9.17 2.03 7.19
N TRP A 9 8.45 1.29 8.04
CA TRP A 9 7.20 1.78 8.65
C TRP A 9 7.41 3.04 9.51
N ALA A 10 8.59 3.19 10.13
CA ALA A 10 8.97 4.38 10.89
C ALA A 10 9.01 5.66 10.02
N ASN A 11 9.17 5.52 8.70
CA ASN A 11 9.08 6.68 7.79
C ASN A 11 7.68 7.28 7.76
N ILE A 12 6.62 6.50 8.04
CA ILE A 12 5.24 7.03 8.13
C ILE A 12 5.16 7.99 9.32
N GLU A 13 5.62 7.57 10.50
CA GLU A 13 5.63 8.42 11.69
C GLU A 13 6.49 9.68 11.49
N TRP A 14 7.62 9.54 10.82
CA TRP A 14 8.47 10.68 10.47
C TRP A 14 7.76 11.64 9.51
N LEU A 15 7.12 11.14 8.43
CA LEU A 15 6.37 11.97 7.48
C LEU A 15 5.21 12.72 8.16
N ARG A 16 4.52 12.10 9.11
CA ARG A 16 3.45 12.76 9.90
C ARG A 16 3.93 13.96 10.71
N LYS A 17 5.22 14.01 11.07
CA LYS A 17 5.81 15.18 11.74
C LYS A 17 6.07 16.34 10.78
N LEU A 18 6.11 16.06 9.47
CA LEU A 18 6.43 17.04 8.42
C LEU A 18 5.21 17.57 7.69
N THR A 19 4.08 16.85 7.73
CA THR A 19 2.86 17.25 7.01
C THR A 19 1.59 16.91 7.78
N GLN A 20 0.56 17.71 7.55
CA GLN A 20 -0.82 17.41 7.98
C GLN A 20 -1.64 16.74 6.86
N LEU A 21 -1.06 16.59 5.66
CA LEU A 21 -1.73 15.92 4.56
C LEU A 21 -1.90 14.41 4.85
N PRO A 22 -2.98 13.79 4.37
CA PRO A 22 -3.18 12.35 4.50
C PRO A 22 -2.03 11.55 3.87
N ILE A 23 -1.51 10.56 4.59
CA ILE A 23 -0.49 9.63 4.11
C ILE A 23 -1.14 8.32 3.68
N ILE A 24 -0.90 7.90 2.44
CA ILE A 24 -1.47 6.69 1.86
C ILE A 24 -0.36 5.71 1.51
N CYS A 25 -0.44 4.48 2.02
CA CYS A 25 0.49 3.40 1.71
C CYS A 25 0.03 2.67 0.45
N LYS A 26 0.83 2.69 -0.61
CA LYS A 26 0.50 2.07 -1.90
C LYS A 26 1.25 0.77 -2.14
N GLY A 27 0.56 -0.24 -2.68
CA GLY A 27 1.16 -1.53 -3.05
C GLY A 27 1.06 -2.60 -1.96
N ILE A 28 0.10 -2.46 -1.03
CA ILE A 28 -0.11 -3.44 0.03
C ILE A 28 -0.94 -4.62 -0.51
N LEU A 29 -0.40 -5.83 -0.41
CA LEU A 29 -1.10 -7.07 -0.78
C LEU A 29 -1.34 -7.98 0.43
N SER A 30 -0.63 -7.74 1.53
CA SER A 30 -0.72 -8.54 2.75
C SER A 30 -1.65 -7.87 3.76
N PRO A 31 -2.59 -8.61 4.38
CA PRO A 31 -3.40 -8.10 5.48
C PRO A 31 -2.55 -7.67 6.68
N ILE A 32 -1.43 -8.35 6.94
CA ILE A 32 -0.52 -8.02 8.04
C ILE A 32 0.13 -6.65 7.78
N ASP A 33 0.58 -6.40 6.55
CA ASP A 33 1.20 -5.13 6.20
C ASP A 33 0.18 -3.98 6.22
N ALA A 34 -1.08 -4.27 5.89
CA ALA A 34 -2.18 -3.33 6.04
C ALA A 34 -2.37 -2.91 7.51
N GLU A 35 -2.44 -3.87 8.43
CA GLU A 35 -2.54 -3.59 9.86
C GLU A 35 -1.36 -2.76 10.36
N VAL A 36 -0.13 -3.11 9.95
CA VAL A 36 1.08 -2.38 10.32
C VAL A 36 1.03 -0.96 9.78
N ALA A 37 0.68 -0.74 8.51
CA ALA A 37 0.55 0.59 7.94
C ALA A 37 -0.44 1.47 8.73
N ILE A 38 -1.61 0.92 9.07
CA ILE A 38 -2.62 1.61 9.89
C ILE A 38 -2.08 1.94 11.29
N LYS A 39 -1.36 1.00 11.93
CA LYS A 39 -0.76 1.17 13.26
C LYS A 39 0.28 2.29 13.29
N TYR A 40 1.08 2.42 12.24
CA TYR A 40 2.09 3.49 12.11
C TYR A 40 1.49 4.84 11.66
N GLY A 41 0.17 4.90 11.46
CA GLY A 41 -0.56 6.14 11.24
C GLY A 41 -0.83 6.49 9.78
N ALA A 42 -0.79 5.51 8.87
CA ALA A 42 -1.33 5.70 7.53
C ALA A 42 -2.83 6.06 7.62
N ASN A 43 -3.25 6.97 6.74
CA ASN A 43 -4.63 7.41 6.55
C ASN A 43 -5.37 6.58 5.49
N GLY A 44 -4.64 5.78 4.72
CA GLY A 44 -5.25 4.89 3.74
C GLY A 44 -4.27 3.89 3.17
N ILE A 45 -4.83 2.88 2.52
CA ILE A 45 -4.10 1.80 1.87
C ILE A 45 -4.58 1.70 0.43
N ILE A 46 -3.65 1.58 -0.50
CA ILE A 46 -3.93 1.20 -1.89
C ILE A 46 -3.49 -0.24 -2.10
N VAL A 47 -4.46 -1.13 -2.30
CA VAL A 47 -4.26 -2.51 -2.72
C VAL A 47 -3.96 -2.52 -4.20
N ARG A 48 -2.76 -2.99 -4.55
CA ARG A 48 -2.28 -3.07 -5.92
C ARG A 48 -1.29 -4.21 -6.08
N SER A 49 -1.54 -5.05 -7.07
CA SER A 49 -0.58 -6.03 -7.60
C SER A 49 0.26 -5.33 -8.66
N THR A 50 1.57 -5.52 -8.60
CA THR A 50 2.55 -4.86 -9.48
C THR A 50 2.54 -5.50 -10.86
N PHE A 51 1.60 -5.12 -11.71
CA PHE A 51 1.99 -4.91 -13.10
C PHE A 51 2.42 -3.45 -13.23
N ASN A 52 3.72 -3.25 -13.48
CA ASN A 52 4.35 -1.99 -13.87
C ASN A 52 4.59 -0.91 -12.78
N HIS A 53 5.60 -1.13 -11.93
CA HIS A 53 6.41 -0.03 -11.40
C HIS A 53 7.60 0.19 -12.35
N GLY A 54 7.34 0.61 -13.60
CA GLY A 54 8.37 0.78 -14.63
C GLY A 54 9.01 -0.51 -15.14
N GLY A 55 8.25 -1.61 -15.23
CA GLY A 55 8.71 -2.89 -15.78
C GLY A 55 9.65 -3.69 -14.89
N ARG A 56 9.75 -3.39 -13.59
CA ARG A 56 10.54 -4.18 -12.64
C ARG A 56 9.70 -4.56 -11.42
N LEU A 57 9.59 -5.88 -11.23
CA LEU A 57 9.10 -6.67 -10.10
C LEU A 57 7.73 -7.36 -10.26
N THR A 58 7.88 -8.69 -10.46
CA THR A 58 7.05 -9.86 -10.08
C THR A 58 5.77 -10.16 -10.85
N ASP A 59 5.92 -10.97 -11.91
CA ASP A 59 4.89 -11.79 -12.58
C ASP A 59 4.19 -12.82 -11.65
N THR A 60 4.60 -12.94 -10.39
CA THR A 60 4.13 -13.97 -9.45
C THR A 60 3.30 -13.42 -8.28
N ALA A 61 3.07 -12.10 -8.22
CA ALA A 61 2.25 -11.52 -7.16
C ALA A 61 0.76 -11.88 -7.39
N PRO A 62 0.00 -12.17 -6.31
CA PRO A 62 -1.43 -12.44 -6.44
C PRO A 62 -2.16 -11.26 -7.10
N PRO A 63 -3.21 -11.51 -7.90
CA PRO A 63 -4.09 -10.47 -8.40
C PRO A 63 -4.62 -9.62 -7.25
N ALA A 64 -4.59 -8.29 -7.41
CA ALA A 64 -5.01 -7.35 -6.37
C ALA A 64 -6.44 -7.61 -5.85
N ILE A 65 -7.32 -8.15 -6.73
CA ILE A 65 -8.72 -8.44 -6.38
C ILE A 65 -8.82 -9.54 -5.33
N GLN A 66 -7.90 -10.52 -5.35
CA GLN A 66 -7.87 -11.63 -4.40
C GLN A 66 -7.38 -11.18 -3.03
N CYS A 67 -6.55 -10.14 -2.97
CA CYS A 67 -6.02 -9.59 -1.71
C CYS A 67 -6.95 -8.56 -1.06
N LEU A 68 -7.91 -8.01 -1.82
CA LEU A 68 -8.73 -6.89 -1.34
C LEU A 68 -9.58 -7.28 -0.12
N GLU A 69 -10.23 -8.44 -0.17
CA GLU A 69 -11.11 -8.90 0.91
C GLU A 69 -10.34 -9.10 2.22
N ASP A 70 -9.18 -9.75 2.16
CA ASP A 70 -8.31 -9.97 3.31
C ASP A 70 -7.80 -8.64 3.88
N VAL A 71 -7.35 -7.72 3.02
CA VAL A 71 -6.84 -6.42 3.45
C VAL A 71 -7.94 -5.57 4.08
N VAL A 72 -9.15 -5.55 3.51
CA VAL A 72 -10.30 -4.84 4.07
C VAL A 72 -10.65 -5.42 5.44
N SER A 73 -10.75 -6.74 5.55
CA SER A 73 -11.07 -7.42 6.81
C SER A 73 -10.04 -7.13 7.91
N ALA A 74 -8.76 -7.04 7.56
CA ALA A 74 -7.69 -6.76 8.52
C ALA A 74 -7.74 -5.34 9.09
N VAL A 75 -8.30 -4.38 8.35
CA VAL A 75 -8.39 -2.98 8.80
C VAL A 75 -9.79 -2.56 9.24
N ASP A 76 -10.80 -3.40 9.03
CA ASP A 76 -12.17 -3.15 9.45
C ASP A 76 -12.25 -2.91 10.97
N GLY A 77 -13.06 -1.93 11.37
CA GLY A 77 -13.17 -1.46 12.77
C GLY A 77 -11.94 -0.74 13.35
N ARG A 78 -10.80 -0.68 12.65
CA ARG A 78 -9.56 0.04 13.05
C ARG A 78 -9.26 1.25 12.17
N ALA A 79 -10.07 1.42 11.13
CA ALA A 79 -9.90 2.34 10.02
C ALA A 79 -10.95 3.47 10.02
N GLU A 80 -11.45 3.91 11.18
CA GLU A 80 -12.39 5.02 11.23
C GLU A 80 -11.78 6.28 10.57
N GLY A 81 -12.41 6.76 9.49
CA GLY A 81 -11.88 7.85 8.65
C GLY A 81 -10.70 7.49 7.74
N LYS A 82 -10.35 6.20 7.61
CA LYS A 82 -9.29 5.71 6.73
C LYS A 82 -9.87 4.97 5.53
N PHE A 83 -9.21 5.09 4.38
CA PHE A 83 -9.73 4.55 3.12
C PHE A 83 -8.87 3.39 2.61
N VAL A 84 -9.52 2.30 2.20
CA VAL A 84 -8.91 1.24 1.39
C VAL A 84 -9.37 1.42 -0.04
N LEU A 85 -8.43 1.60 -0.95
CA LEU A 85 -8.68 1.73 -2.38
C LEU A 85 -8.00 0.60 -3.14
N MET A 86 -8.64 0.16 -4.20
CA MET A 86 -8.05 -0.76 -5.16
C MET A 86 -7.84 -0.01 -6.47
N THR A 87 -6.68 -0.17 -7.10
CA THR A 87 -6.44 0.35 -8.45
C THR A 87 -6.54 -0.76 -9.48
N ILE A 88 -7.35 -0.56 -10.51
CA ILE A 88 -7.35 -1.37 -11.72
C ILE A 88 -6.46 -0.65 -12.74
N GLU A 89 -5.28 -1.20 -13.02
CA GLU A 89 -4.43 -0.67 -14.10
C GLU A 89 -4.81 -1.39 -15.41
N LYS A 90 -5.12 -0.61 -16.45
CA LYS A 90 -5.26 -1.17 -17.81
C LYS A 90 -3.87 -1.60 -18.30
N ASN A 91 -3.76 -2.79 -18.85
CA ASN A 91 -2.57 -3.19 -19.59
C ASN A 91 -2.41 -2.29 -20.81
N LEU A 92 -1.39 -1.43 -20.80
CA LEU A 92 -1.02 -0.61 -21.97
C LEU A 92 -0.39 -1.45 -23.10
N THR A 93 -0.34 -2.78 -22.94
CA THR A 93 0.13 -3.75 -23.94
C THR A 93 -1.02 -4.41 -24.72
N ASP A 94 -2.28 -4.03 -24.48
CA ASP A 94 -3.45 -4.56 -25.21
C ASP A 94 -3.66 -3.86 -26.59
N PHE A 95 -2.58 -3.41 -27.25
CA PHE A 95 -2.57 -2.88 -28.63
C PHE A 95 -1.64 -3.70 -29.53
#